data_AF-A0A8T4XZX3-F1
#
_entry.id   AF-A0A8T4XZX3-F1
#
_cell.length_a   1.000
_cell.length_b   1.000
_cell.length_c   1.000
_cell.angle_alpha   90.00
_cell.angle_beta   90.00
_cell.angle_gamma   90.00
#
_symmetry.space_group_name_H-M   'P 1'
#
loop_
_entity.id
_entity.type
_entity.pdbx_description
1 polymer ?
#
loop_
_entity_poly.entity_id
_entity_poly.type
_entity_poly.pdbx_seq_one_letter_code
_entity_poly.pdbx_strand_id
1 'polypeptide(L)'
;MATILIKNVPEDLLKELKRLKVEMGCRTWAELLAKLIRSERVILLTEDDFENMREGVQSFLNLRGTVSERWKDQPTVLKEVRRSRRHEEA
;
A
#
# COMPACT_ATOMS: atom_id res chain seq x y z
N MET A 1 -28.46 -15.85 -22.99
CA MET A 1 -27.41 -15.85 -21.95
C MET A 1 -26.20 -15.14 -22.51
N ALA A 2 -25.78 -14.01 -21.93
CA ALA A 2 -24.61 -13.28 -22.41
C ALA A 2 -23.35 -13.90 -21.81
N THR A 3 -22.61 -14.67 -22.59
CA THR A 3 -21.29 -15.19 -22.22
C THR A 3 -20.25 -14.13 -22.56
N ILE A 4 -19.67 -13.51 -21.53
CA ILE A 4 -18.49 -12.66 -21.72
C ILE A 4 -17.31 -13.58 -22.06
N LEU A 5 -16.78 -13.44 -23.28
CA LEU A 5 -15.55 -14.06 -23.70
C LEU A 5 -14.38 -13.17 -23.28
N ILE A 6 -13.64 -13.58 -22.25
CA ILE A 6 -12.37 -12.95 -21.89
C ILE A 6 -11.35 -13.38 -22.96
N LYS A 7 -11.01 -12.48 -23.88
CA LYS A 7 -10.01 -12.69 -24.94
C LYS A 7 -8.84 -11.75 -24.72
N ASN A 8 -7.64 -12.14 -25.18
CA ASN A 8 -6.41 -11.34 -25.09
C ASN A 8 -6.00 -10.94 -23.66
N VAL A 9 -6.08 -11.88 -22.72
CA VAL A 9 -5.59 -11.69 -21.35
C VAL A 9 -4.34 -12.56 -21.15
N PRO A 10 -3.26 -12.03 -20.56
CA PRO A 10 -2.08 -12.83 -20.22
C PRO A 10 -2.45 -14.06 -19.38
N GLU A 11 -1.77 -15.18 -19.62
CA GLU A 11 -2.06 -16.47 -18.96
C GLU A 11 -2.04 -16.36 -17.43
N ASP A 12 -1.10 -15.59 -16.89
CA ASP A 12 -0.96 -15.40 -15.45
C ASP A 12 -2.10 -14.56 -14.86
N LEU A 13 -2.54 -13.52 -15.57
CA LEU A 13 -3.73 -12.75 -15.18
C LEU A 13 -5.00 -13.62 -15.23
N LEU A 14 -5.09 -14.52 -16.20
CA LEU A 14 -6.20 -15.48 -16.29
C LEU A 14 -6.21 -16.44 -15.09
N LYS A 15 -5.05 -16.91 -14.61
CA LYS A 15 -4.95 -17.76 -13.41
C LYS A 15 -5.44 -17.04 -12.16
N GLU A 16 -5.01 -15.79 -11.98
CA GLU A 16 -5.44 -14.97 -10.84
C GLU A 16 -6.95 -14.70 -10.87
N LEU A 17 -7.49 -14.34 -12.03
CA LEU A 17 -8.94 -14.12 -12.21
C LEU A 17 -9.76 -15.39 -11.94
N LYS A 18 -9.26 -16.58 -12.32
CA LYS A 18 -9.90 -17.86 -11.99
C LYS A 18 -9.90 -18.13 -10.48
N ARG A 19 -8.80 -17.83 -9.79
CA ARG A 19 -8.69 -17.97 -8.33
C ARG A 19 -9.67 -17.03 -7.62
N LEU A 20 -9.67 -15.75 -8.00
CA LEU A 20 -10.58 -14.72 -7.48
C LEU A 20 -12.06 -15.08 -7.70
N LYS A 21 -12.39 -15.68 -8.85
CA LYS A 21 -13.75 -16.14 -9.15
C LYS A 21 -14.25 -17.14 -8.10
N VAL A 22 -13.39 -18.07 -7.68
CA VAL A 22 -13.71 -19.09 -6.67
C VAL A 22 -13.78 -18.46 -5.29
N GLU A 23 -12.78 -17.66 -4.91
CA GLU A 23 -12.71 -17.00 -3.59
C GLU A 23 -13.91 -16.08 -3.34
N MET A 24 -14.39 -15.37 -4.36
CA MET A 24 -15.55 -14.49 -4.26
C MET A 24 -16.89 -15.17 -4.56
N GLY A 25 -16.90 -16.50 -4.76
CA GLY A 25 -18.11 -17.28 -5.01
C GLY A 25 -18.90 -16.86 -6.27
N CYS A 26 -18.22 -16.38 -7.30
CA CYS A 26 -18.86 -15.90 -8.53
C CYS A 26 -19.13 -17.07 -9.49
N ARG A 27 -20.36 -17.19 -9.99
CA ARG A 27 -20.73 -18.25 -10.95
C ARG A 27 -20.29 -17.88 -12.36
N THR A 28 -20.41 -16.60 -12.71
CA THR A 28 -20.10 -16.07 -14.04
C THR A 28 -18.94 -15.08 -14.00
N TRP A 29 -18.28 -14.89 -15.15
CA TRP A 29 -17.26 -13.85 -15.31
C TRP A 29 -17.86 -12.44 -15.19
N ALA A 30 -19.11 -12.27 -15.62
CA ALA A 30 -19.84 -11.01 -15.47
C ALA A 30 -20.06 -10.65 -13.98
N GLU A 31 -20.40 -11.62 -13.13
CA GLU A 31 -20.49 -11.41 -11.68
C GLU A 31 -19.15 -11.02 -11.07
N LEU A 32 -18.06 -11.69 -11.47
CA LEU A 32 -16.72 -11.33 -11.02
C LEU A 32 -16.38 -9.88 -11.38
N LEU A 33 -16.55 -9.52 -12.66
CA LEU A 33 -16.27 -8.17 -13.14
C LEU A 33 -17.16 -7.12 -12.46
N ALA A 34 -18.45 -7.39 -12.28
CA ALA A 34 -19.35 -6.48 -11.58
C ALA A 34 -18.97 -6.31 -10.10
N LYS A 35 -18.50 -7.37 -9.43
CA LYS A 35 -17.98 -7.27 -8.06
C LYS A 35 -16.67 -6.51 -8.02
N LEU A 36 -15.75 -6.76 -8.95
CA LEU A 36 -14.48 -6.04 -9.05
C LEU A 36 -14.72 -4.55 -9.24
N ILE A 37 -15.57 -4.16 -10.19
CA ILE A 37 -15.96 -2.75 -10.43
C ILE A 37 -16.65 -2.13 -9.21
N ARG A 38 -17.37 -2.91 -8.40
CA ARG A 38 -18.03 -2.42 -7.17
C ARG A 38 -17.10 -2.35 -5.96
N SER A 39 -16.15 -3.29 -5.83
CA SER A 39 -15.12 -3.29 -4.78
C SER A 39 -14.07 -2.22 -5.05
N GLU A 40 -13.83 -1.97 -6.33
CA GLU A 40 -13.13 -0.81 -6.83
C GLU A 40 -14.08 0.39 -6.67
N ARG A 41 -14.23 0.88 -5.43
CA ARG A 41 -14.34 2.33 -5.26
C ARG A 41 -13.17 2.86 -6.05
N VAL A 42 -13.44 3.40 -7.24
CA VAL A 42 -12.44 3.75 -8.24
C VAL A 42 -11.37 4.61 -7.59
N ILE A 43 -10.27 3.99 -7.16
CA ILE A 43 -9.04 4.71 -6.86
C ILE A 43 -8.30 4.68 -8.18
N LEU A 44 -8.68 5.61 -9.07
CA LEU A 44 -7.87 5.94 -10.24
C LEU A 44 -6.59 6.57 -9.71
N LEU A 45 -5.59 5.74 -9.40
CA LEU A 45 -4.23 6.20 -9.18
C LEU A 45 -3.65 6.51 -10.54
N THR A 46 -3.43 7.79 -10.79
CA THR A 46 -2.69 8.27 -11.95
C THR A 46 -1.20 7.94 -11.79
N GLU A 47 -0.44 8.00 -12.88
CA GLU A 47 1.03 7.84 -12.80
C GLU A 47 1.64 8.86 -11.83
N ASP A 48 1.09 10.07 -11.78
CA ASP A 48 1.49 11.11 -10.83
C ASP A 48 1.24 10.69 -9.38
N ASP A 49 0.12 10.00 -9.09
CA ASP A 49 -0.15 9.47 -7.75
C ASP A 49 0.87 8.41 -7.34
N PHE A 50 1.26 7.53 -8.26
CA PHE A 50 2.30 6.53 -8.02
C PHE A 50 3.66 7.18 -7.75
N GLU A 51 4.01 8.22 -8.50
CA GLU A 51 5.30 8.88 -8.32
C GLU A 51 5.35 9.70 -7.04
N ASN A 52 4.25 10.35 -6.66
CA ASN A 52 4.09 10.99 -5.35
C ASN A 52 4.24 9.98 -4.20
N MET A 53 3.66 8.79 -4.33
CA MET A 53 3.82 7.73 -3.33
C MET A 53 5.28 7.25 -3.24
N ARG A 54 5.94 7.05 -4.40
CA ARG A 54 7.35 6.65 -4.46
C ARG A 54 8.24 7.68 -3.79
N GLU A 55 8.04 8.96 -4.10
CA GLU A 55 8.79 10.07 -3.51
C GLU A 55 8.54 10.16 -2.01
N GLY A 56 7.29 9.99 -1.56
CA GLY A 56 6.93 9.97 -0.15
C GLY A 56 7.63 8.85 0.63
N VAL A 57 7.65 7.63 0.07
CA VAL A 57 8.38 6.49 0.66
C VAL A 57 9.87 6.77 0.72
N GLN A 58 10.47 7.27 -0.37
CA GLN A 58 11.91 7.57 -0.41
C GLN A 58 12.27 8.65 0.63
N SER A 59 11.46 9.71 0.70
CA SER A 59 11.60 10.80 1.66
C SER A 59 11.51 10.30 3.10
N PHE A 60 10.57 9.39 3.39
CA PHE A 60 10.45 8.77 4.71
C PHE A 60 11.68 7.93 5.08
N LEU A 61 12.20 7.14 4.14
CA LEU A 61 13.42 6.34 4.36
C LEU A 61 14.65 7.22 4.59
N ASN A 62 14.76 8.34 3.88
CA ASN A 62 15.80 9.34 4.09
C ASN A 62 15.68 9.97 5.48
N LEU A 63 14.46 10.38 5.86
CA LEU A 63 14.18 10.96 7.18
C LEU A 63 14.57 10.00 8.30
N ARG A 64 14.25 8.71 8.17
CA ARG A 64 14.69 7.67 9.12
C ARG A 64 16.21 7.68 9.27
N GLY A 65 16.96 7.74 8.17
CA GLY A 65 18.42 7.83 8.21
C GLY A 65 18.91 9.06 8.96
N THR A 66 18.37 10.24 8.64
CA THR A 66 18.72 11.51 9.31
C THR A 66 18.40 11.47 10.80
N VAL A 67 17.24 10.94 11.18
CA VAL A 67 16.83 10.79 12.59
C VAL A 67 17.78 9.82 13.28
N SER A 68 18.04 8.64 12.72
CA SER A 68 18.97 7.68 13.29
C SER A 68 20.36 8.28 13.48
N GLU A 69 20.91 8.99 12.50
CA GLU A 69 22.22 9.65 12.61
C GLU A 69 22.24 10.70 13.72
N ARG A 70 21.22 11.57 13.75
CA ARG A 70 21.12 12.65 14.73
C ARG A 70 20.99 12.15 16.16
N TRP A 71 20.45 10.95 16.36
CA TRP A 71 20.26 10.33 17.67
C TRP A 71 21.30 9.25 18.02
N LYS A 72 22.36 9.06 17.22
CA LYS A 72 23.48 8.17 17.56
C LYS A 72 24.28 8.67 18.76
N ASP A 73 24.45 9.99 18.87
CA ASP A 73 25.24 10.63 19.90
C ASP A 73 24.40 11.09 21.10
N GLN A 74 25.05 11.57 22.17
CA GLN A 74 24.33 12.17 23.29
C GLN A 74 23.79 13.56 22.92
N PRO A 75 22.58 13.93 23.38
CA PRO A 75 21.71 13.18 24.28
C PRO A 75 20.89 12.11 23.55
N THR A 76 20.81 10.92 24.16
CA THR A 76 19.93 9.86 23.67
C THR A 76 18.47 10.31 23.74
N VAL A 77 17.61 9.70 22.92
CA VAL A 77 16.15 9.98 22.91
C VAL A 77 15.56 9.95 24.33
N LEU A 78 15.98 9.00 25.17
CA LEU A 78 15.52 8.91 26.56
C LEU A 78 15.96 10.09 27.43
N LYS A 79 17.19 10.60 27.25
CA LYS A 79 17.67 11.80 27.96
C LYS A 79 16.86 13.03 27.52
N GLU A 80 16.59 13.17 26.23
CA GLU A 80 15.84 14.32 25.72
C GLU A 80 14.36 14.28 26.12
N VAL A 81 13.75 13.09 26.18
CA VAL A 81 12.40 12.89 26.72
C VAL A 81 12.34 13.24 28.21
N ARG A 82 13.36 12.88 29.00
CA ARG A 82 13.44 13.26 30.42
C ARG A 82 13.59 14.77 30.59
N ARG A 83 14.47 15.39 29.81
CA ARG A 83 14.70 16.84 29.77
C ARG A 83 13.45 17.64 29.42
N SER A 84 12.76 17.28 28.35
CA SER A 84 11.51 17.95 27.93
C SER A 84 10.41 17.88 29.00
N ARG A 85 10.40 16.83 29.82
CA ARG A 85 9.47 16.65 30.94
C ARG A 85 10.00 17.18 32.27
N ARG A 86 11.17 17.84 32.29
CA ARG A 86 11.86 18.34 33.49
C ARG A 86 12.15 17.26 34.54
N HIS A 87 12.29 16.01 34.10
CA HIS A 87 12.71 14.88 34.92
C HIS A 87 14.22 14.69 34.78
N GLU A 88 15.01 15.74 34.96
CA GLU A 88 16.44 15.66 34.66
C GLU A 88 17.21 14.78 35.66
N GLU A 89 16.78 14.63 36.92
CA GLU A 89 17.48 13.77 37.89
C GLU A 89 16.52 13.17 38.95
N ALA A 90 16.52 11.83 39.04
CA ALA A 90 16.22 11.02 40.22
C ALA A 90 17.15 9.81 40.20
#